data_AF-A0AAE1F1C6-F1
#
_entry.id   AF-A0AAE1F1C6-F1
#
_cell.length_a   1.000
_cell.length_b   1.000
_cell.length_c   1.000
_cell.angle_alpha   90.00
_cell.angle_beta   90.00
_cell.angle_gamma   90.00
#
_symmetry.space_group_name_H-M   'P 1'
#
loop_
_entity.id
_entity.type
_entity.pdbx_description
1 polymer ?
#
loop_
_entity_poly.entity_id
_entity_poly.type
_entity_poly.pdbx_seq_one_letter_code
_entity_poly.pdbx_strand_id
1 'polypeptide(L)'
;MGEITAVERGLLENMLYVVITKTKYDENYNFTQAGEDEAMFDDYRKKLKVVFDNLAALVPELVLQVSKEYVLTTLNRWQSSPYEDVEAAVSLLYNLGEALPASHGNHFSGPSQCLVQVKTSTMQEMMQLLVTSGVSGHSHPAVSLQFFECVARYEKFFTSEPHYIPGILAAFLDTRGMRNPNPRVRSRTSYLFSRVVRCLKSNIVGYTEDILSQLTDLLVLAPIDNGQIPPLLTNDDQLYVFEAAAMLIIAGNTEPGHKEGLMRNLLSPVFAKVTCLAERLAREQDPVNQASIAKSICHATAVTARTSKAFSNQNSIQACGCVQLYLDALQLFINCLNVGVEREVVGAGVRQLMHRLVVCLDGESLLPLLPPASQALLHTPSPAVLTEYLPLINQIITKFQKEMSPFVHTIFMPLVSAIFTALSEPIEENDEEEQRTRRLLQRSYYLFLTTIVSHHLLPVLAALDNTILQQVLMSVVQGAVEFPDPVAQKNCFVILRRLTEAWGVKDMGPPGFVEFLYTQVVPACFLAPLKTTFDLNDAQTILALHESVTCLQTVYRKRGDELITYLRSQYFPKMDLSPELVNEYCQALTSDAKVFRNYSKIFFQRAKS
;
A
#
# COMPACT_ATOMS: atom_id res chain seq x y z
N MET A 1 16.22 -42.15 5.00
CA MET A 1 15.11 -42.53 4.10
C MET A 1 15.46 -43.90 3.57
N GLY A 2 14.52 -44.86 3.61
CA GLY A 2 14.76 -46.19 3.01
C GLY A 2 15.06 -46.06 1.52
N GLU A 3 15.95 -46.89 1.00
CA GLU A 3 16.22 -46.95 -0.44
C GLU A 3 14.93 -47.32 -1.18
N ILE A 4 14.47 -46.45 -2.07
CA ILE A 4 13.29 -46.68 -2.91
C ILE A 4 13.63 -47.84 -3.85
N THR A 5 12.84 -48.91 -3.78
CA THR A 5 13.01 -50.08 -4.66
C THR A 5 12.67 -49.74 -6.10
N ALA A 6 13.18 -50.53 -7.06
CA ALA A 6 12.87 -50.33 -8.48
C ALA A 6 11.35 -50.43 -8.79
N VAL A 7 10.63 -51.27 -8.05
CA VAL A 7 9.17 -51.42 -8.18
C VAL A 7 8.46 -50.16 -7.68
N GLU A 8 8.84 -49.64 -6.52
CA GLU A 8 8.29 -48.39 -5.99
C GLU A 8 8.59 -47.21 -6.93
N ARG A 9 9.79 -47.16 -7.52
CA ARG A 9 10.15 -46.14 -8.51
C ARG A 9 9.21 -46.18 -9.73
N GLY A 10 8.88 -47.36 -10.25
CA GLY A 10 7.93 -47.52 -11.35
C GLY A 10 6.49 -47.12 -10.98
N LEU A 11 6.06 -47.39 -9.74
CA LEU A 11 4.75 -46.93 -9.24
C LEU A 11 4.68 -45.41 -9.14
N LEU A 12 5.75 -44.77 -8.65
CA LEU A 12 5.85 -43.31 -8.56
C LEU A 12 5.87 -42.66 -9.95
N GLU A 13 6.53 -43.30 -10.93
CA GLU A 13 6.50 -42.85 -12.34
C GLU A 13 5.07 -42.89 -12.90
N ASN A 14 4.35 -44.00 -12.71
CA ASN A 14 2.95 -44.11 -13.12
C ASN A 14 2.06 -43.07 -12.43
N MET A 15 2.29 -42.80 -11.15
CA MET A 15 1.56 -41.77 -10.42
C MET A 15 1.80 -40.38 -11.02
N LEU A 16 3.03 -40.08 -11.45
CA LEU A 16 3.34 -38.83 -12.13
C LEU A 16 2.60 -38.69 -13.46
N TYR A 17 2.55 -39.73 -14.29
CA TYR A 17 1.75 -39.70 -15.53
C TYR A 17 0.26 -39.52 -15.27
N VAL A 18 -0.28 -40.11 -14.20
CA VAL A 18 -1.68 -39.89 -13.78
C VAL A 18 -1.90 -38.43 -13.38
N VAL A 19 -0.99 -37.85 -12.60
CA VAL A 19 -1.07 -36.43 -12.20
C VAL A 19 -1.03 -35.53 -13.43
N ILE A 20 -0.13 -35.76 -14.38
CA ILE A 20 -0.04 -34.99 -15.63
C ILE A 20 -1.35 -35.09 -16.40
N THR A 21 -1.88 -36.30 -16.57
CA THR A 21 -3.13 -36.54 -17.31
C THR A 21 -4.31 -35.86 -16.64
N LYS A 22 -4.42 -35.92 -15.31
CA LYS A 22 -5.52 -35.33 -14.53
C LYS A 22 -5.42 -33.82 -14.35
N THR A 23 -4.28 -33.21 -14.68
CA THR A 23 -4.11 -31.75 -14.63
C THR A 23 -4.65 -31.07 -15.89
N LYS A 24 -4.79 -31.81 -16.99
CA LYS A 24 -5.36 -31.32 -18.24
C LYS A 24 -6.80 -30.85 -18.01
N TYR A 25 -7.18 -29.78 -18.69
CA TYR A 25 -8.55 -29.27 -18.64
C TYR A 25 -9.54 -30.32 -19.13
N ASP A 26 -10.68 -30.40 -18.44
CA ASP A 26 -11.82 -31.21 -18.89
C ASP A 26 -12.47 -30.54 -20.11
N GLU A 27 -13.04 -31.34 -21.01
CA GLU A 27 -13.69 -30.84 -22.25
C GLU A 27 -14.82 -29.84 -22.00
N ASN A 28 -15.44 -29.89 -20.80
CA ASN A 28 -16.56 -29.06 -20.41
C ASN A 28 -16.17 -27.78 -19.65
N TYR A 29 -14.88 -27.50 -19.45
CA TYR A 29 -14.44 -26.35 -18.66
C TYR A 29 -14.80 -25.02 -19.34
N ASN A 30 -15.59 -24.18 -18.66
CA ASN A 30 -16.04 -22.92 -19.23
C ASN A 30 -15.06 -21.76 -18.95
N PHE A 31 -14.19 -21.48 -19.94
CA PHE A 31 -13.27 -20.35 -19.89
C PHE A 31 -13.93 -18.97 -19.99
N THR A 32 -15.23 -18.87 -20.31
CA THR A 32 -15.92 -17.57 -20.48
C THR A 32 -16.70 -17.15 -19.24
N GLN A 33 -17.33 -18.12 -18.57
CA GLN A 33 -18.12 -17.93 -17.35
C GLN A 33 -17.80 -19.07 -16.39
N ALA A 34 -16.84 -18.85 -15.50
CA ALA A 34 -16.50 -19.82 -14.47
C ALA A 34 -17.58 -19.82 -13.39
N GLY A 35 -18.13 -20.98 -13.09
CA GLY A 35 -19.09 -21.24 -12.03
C GLY A 35 -18.50 -22.12 -10.92
N GLU A 36 -19.37 -22.84 -10.22
CA GLU A 36 -18.97 -23.72 -9.12
C GLU A 36 -18.11 -24.90 -9.62
N ASP A 37 -18.44 -25.48 -10.77
CA ASP A 37 -17.72 -26.62 -11.34
C ASP A 37 -16.27 -26.24 -11.72
N GLU A 38 -16.05 -25.10 -12.36
CA GLU A 38 -14.70 -24.59 -12.65
C GLU A 38 -13.92 -24.32 -11.37
N ALA A 39 -14.57 -23.77 -10.34
CA ALA A 39 -13.93 -23.54 -9.05
C ALA A 39 -13.54 -24.85 -8.34
N MET A 40 -14.38 -25.89 -8.42
CA MET A 40 -14.05 -27.22 -7.92
C MET A 40 -12.90 -27.86 -8.69
N PHE A 41 -12.87 -27.70 -10.01
CA PHE A 41 -11.77 -28.19 -10.85
C PHE A 41 -10.46 -27.48 -10.53
N ASP A 42 -10.47 -26.17 -10.33
CA ASP A 42 -9.28 -25.41 -9.94
C ASP A 42 -8.77 -25.83 -8.55
N ASP A 43 -9.66 -26.14 -7.60
CA ASP A 43 -9.28 -26.71 -6.29
C ASP A 43 -8.71 -28.13 -6.43
N TYR A 44 -9.27 -28.93 -7.33
CA TYR A 44 -8.74 -30.25 -7.67
C TYR A 44 -7.32 -30.15 -8.25
N ARG A 45 -7.06 -29.22 -9.18
CA ARG A 45 -5.71 -28.97 -9.72
C ARG A 45 -4.73 -28.51 -8.63
N LYS A 46 -5.16 -27.72 -7.65
CA LYS A 46 -4.32 -27.36 -6.49
C LYS A 46 -3.92 -28.59 -5.67
N LYS A 47 -4.85 -29.53 -5.46
CA LYS A 47 -4.55 -30.80 -4.77
C LYS A 47 -3.59 -31.68 -5.58
N LEU A 48 -3.77 -31.77 -6.90
CA LEU A 48 -2.83 -32.48 -7.79
C LEU A 48 -1.43 -31.86 -7.76
N LYS A 49 -1.33 -30.52 -7.70
CA LYS A 49 -0.06 -29.83 -7.53
C LYS A 49 0.64 -30.24 -6.23
N VAL A 50 -0.08 -30.34 -5.11
CA VAL A 50 0.50 -30.82 -3.84
C VAL A 50 1.07 -32.24 -3.98
N VAL A 51 0.37 -33.11 -4.71
CA VAL A 51 0.89 -34.46 -5.01
C VAL A 51 2.16 -34.38 -5.86
N PHE A 52 2.18 -33.54 -6.90
CA PHE A 52 3.37 -33.30 -7.73
C PHE A 52 4.56 -32.78 -6.91
N ASP A 53 4.34 -31.82 -6.02
CA ASP A 53 5.39 -31.25 -5.15
C ASP A 53 5.96 -32.31 -4.20
N ASN A 54 5.10 -33.17 -3.64
CA ASN A 54 5.52 -34.30 -2.80
C ASN A 54 6.33 -35.34 -3.59
N LEU A 55 5.93 -35.63 -4.84
CA LEU A 55 6.69 -36.51 -5.73
C LEU A 55 8.06 -35.89 -6.06
N ALA A 56 8.12 -34.58 -6.32
CA ALA A 56 9.38 -33.88 -6.60
C ALA A 56 10.31 -33.87 -5.39
N ALA A 57 9.78 -33.77 -4.17
CA ALA A 57 10.57 -33.88 -2.94
C ALA A 57 11.12 -35.30 -2.70
N LEU A 58 10.38 -36.33 -3.12
CA LEU A 58 10.75 -37.74 -2.92
C LEU A 58 11.69 -38.28 -4.02
N VAL A 59 11.37 -38.01 -5.28
CA VAL A 59 12.06 -38.53 -6.49
C VAL A 59 12.35 -37.41 -7.51
N PRO A 60 13.18 -36.42 -7.16
CA PRO A 60 13.40 -35.21 -7.97
C PRO A 60 13.94 -35.49 -9.38
N GLU A 61 14.85 -36.47 -9.52
CA GLU A 61 15.44 -36.82 -10.82
C GLU A 61 14.41 -37.39 -11.78
N LEU A 62 13.52 -38.26 -11.28
CA LEU A 62 12.46 -38.89 -12.08
C LEU A 62 11.44 -37.83 -12.52
N VAL A 63 11.00 -36.97 -11.59
CA VAL A 63 10.06 -35.89 -11.91
C VAL A 63 10.64 -34.96 -12.96
N LEU A 64 11.91 -34.58 -12.83
CA LEU A 64 12.59 -33.73 -13.80
C LEU A 64 12.68 -34.40 -15.18
N GLN A 65 13.04 -35.68 -15.24
CA GLN A 65 13.18 -36.43 -16.49
C GLN A 65 11.84 -36.56 -17.22
N VAL A 66 10.79 -37.02 -16.54
CA VAL A 66 9.45 -37.21 -17.14
C VAL A 66 8.86 -35.86 -17.57
N SER A 67 9.04 -34.82 -16.75
CA SER A 67 8.59 -33.47 -17.10
C SER A 67 9.31 -32.94 -18.34
N LYS A 68 10.64 -33.14 -18.42
CA LYS A 68 11.43 -32.78 -19.61
C LYS A 68 10.90 -33.49 -20.85
N GLU A 69 10.72 -34.80 -20.81
CA GLU A 69 10.26 -35.58 -21.95
C GLU A 69 8.88 -35.12 -22.43
N TYR A 70 7.93 -34.91 -21.50
CA TYR A 70 6.59 -34.44 -21.83
C TYR A 70 6.61 -33.03 -22.43
N VAL A 71 7.37 -32.10 -21.83
CA VAL A 71 7.51 -30.72 -22.32
C VAL A 71 8.14 -30.68 -23.71
N LEU A 72 9.27 -31.35 -23.91
CA LEU A 72 9.97 -31.36 -25.20
C LEU A 72 9.12 -32.00 -26.30
N THR A 73 8.48 -33.13 -26.02
CA THR A 73 7.66 -33.83 -27.03
C THR A 73 6.45 -32.99 -27.45
N THR A 74 5.75 -32.40 -26.47
CA THR A 74 4.53 -31.62 -26.72
C THR A 74 4.86 -30.30 -27.39
N LEU A 75 5.85 -29.55 -26.90
CA LEU A 75 6.21 -28.24 -27.47
C LEU A 75 6.86 -28.34 -28.85
N ASN A 76 7.47 -29.46 -29.23
CA ASN A 76 7.95 -29.63 -30.61
C ASN A 76 6.82 -29.92 -31.62
N ARG A 77 5.62 -30.31 -31.14
CA ARG A 77 4.47 -30.70 -31.97
C ARG A 77 3.22 -29.90 -31.65
N TRP A 78 3.38 -28.76 -30.98
CA TRP A 78 2.28 -28.02 -30.35
C TRP A 78 1.18 -27.62 -31.34
N GLN A 79 1.52 -27.37 -32.61
CA GLN A 79 0.54 -27.00 -33.65
C GLN A 79 -0.44 -28.13 -33.99
N SER A 80 -0.04 -29.38 -33.74
CA SER A 80 -0.84 -30.59 -33.98
C SER A 80 -1.42 -31.21 -32.70
N SER A 81 -1.01 -30.70 -31.55
CA SER A 81 -1.47 -31.17 -30.23
C SER A 81 -2.73 -30.42 -29.80
N PRO A 82 -3.63 -31.07 -29.06
CA PRO A 82 -4.78 -30.40 -28.47
C PRO A 82 -4.31 -29.41 -27.39
N TYR A 83 -5.08 -28.33 -27.17
CA TYR A 83 -4.62 -27.22 -26.33
C TYR A 83 -4.41 -27.64 -24.86
N GLU A 84 -5.13 -28.66 -24.41
CA GLU A 84 -5.07 -29.25 -23.08
C GLU A 84 -3.70 -29.87 -22.82
N ASP A 85 -3.13 -30.55 -23.82
CA ASP A 85 -1.78 -31.11 -23.75
C ASP A 85 -0.73 -29.99 -23.74
N VAL A 86 -0.89 -29.00 -24.61
CA VAL A 86 0.05 -27.87 -24.70
C VAL A 86 0.03 -27.05 -23.42
N GLU A 87 -1.15 -26.73 -22.88
CA GLU A 87 -1.28 -26.03 -21.60
C GLU A 87 -0.69 -26.84 -20.46
N ALA A 88 -0.99 -28.15 -20.37
CA ALA A 88 -0.44 -29.02 -19.34
C ALA A 88 1.10 -29.07 -19.40
N ALA A 89 1.70 -29.11 -20.59
CA ALA A 89 3.15 -29.07 -20.76
C ALA A 89 3.74 -27.75 -20.20
N VAL A 90 3.17 -26.60 -20.55
CA VAL A 90 3.65 -25.30 -20.02
C VAL A 90 3.38 -25.17 -18.52
N SER A 91 2.27 -25.72 -18.03
CA SER A 91 1.92 -25.79 -16.60
C SER A 91 2.88 -26.66 -15.80
N LEU A 92 3.30 -27.80 -16.34
CA LEU A 92 4.34 -28.63 -15.73
C LEU A 92 5.64 -27.85 -15.59
N LEU A 93 6.08 -27.21 -16.68
CA LEU A 93 7.28 -26.37 -16.65
C LEU A 93 7.15 -25.25 -15.61
N TYR A 94 6.00 -24.58 -15.51
CA TYR A 94 5.74 -23.56 -14.49
C TYR A 94 5.83 -24.11 -13.06
N ASN A 95 5.30 -25.31 -12.79
CA ASN A 95 5.27 -25.90 -11.45
C ASN A 95 6.64 -26.40 -10.98
N LEU A 96 7.52 -26.82 -11.90
CA LEU A 96 8.87 -27.28 -11.56
C LEU A 96 9.69 -26.26 -10.74
N GLY A 97 9.43 -24.97 -10.92
CA GLY A 97 10.14 -23.90 -10.22
C GLY A 97 9.82 -23.87 -8.72
N GLU A 98 8.63 -24.33 -8.33
CA GLU A 98 8.27 -24.51 -6.91
C GLU A 98 8.71 -25.86 -6.40
N ALA A 99 8.38 -26.91 -7.16
CA ALA A 99 8.59 -28.29 -6.78
C ALA A 99 10.08 -28.63 -6.59
N LEU A 100 10.93 -28.00 -7.41
CA LEU A 100 12.38 -28.12 -7.36
C LEU A 100 13.00 -26.75 -7.09
N PRO A 101 13.00 -26.23 -5.85
CA PRO A 101 13.47 -24.89 -5.53
C PRO A 101 14.95 -24.70 -5.89
N ALA A 102 15.33 -23.48 -6.26
CA ALA A 102 16.71 -23.14 -6.62
C ALA A 102 17.63 -23.13 -5.38
N SER A 103 18.78 -23.81 -5.45
CA SER A 103 19.73 -23.88 -4.32
C SER A 103 20.40 -22.53 -4.01
N HIS A 104 20.54 -21.64 -5.00
CA HIS A 104 21.19 -20.32 -4.85
C HIS A 104 20.34 -19.19 -5.43
N GLY A 105 19.01 -19.32 -5.33
CA GLY A 105 18.08 -18.27 -5.75
C GLY A 105 17.88 -18.13 -7.27
N ASN A 106 18.56 -18.91 -8.11
CA ASN A 106 18.29 -19.00 -9.55
C ASN A 106 18.33 -20.47 -10.03
N HIS A 107 17.39 -20.85 -10.91
CA HIS A 107 17.35 -22.17 -11.54
C HIS A 107 18.32 -22.29 -12.73
N PHE A 108 18.85 -21.17 -13.21
CA PHE A 108 19.68 -21.05 -14.43
C PHE A 108 21.12 -20.62 -14.14
N SER A 109 21.54 -20.64 -12.87
CA SER A 109 22.92 -20.40 -12.47
C SER A 109 23.25 -21.17 -11.19
N GLY A 110 24.31 -21.96 -11.18
CA GLY A 110 24.70 -22.75 -10.00
C GLY A 110 26.12 -23.31 -10.10
N PRO A 111 26.73 -23.68 -8.95
CA PRO A 111 28.06 -24.30 -8.91
C PRO A 111 28.06 -25.69 -9.58
N SER A 112 29.23 -26.13 -10.03
CA SER A 112 29.46 -27.34 -10.82
C SER A 112 29.26 -28.68 -10.09
N GLN A 113 28.36 -28.76 -9.12
CA GLN A 113 27.93 -30.04 -8.55
C GLN A 113 27.04 -30.76 -9.57
N CYS A 114 27.34 -32.04 -9.84
CA CYS A 114 26.73 -32.81 -10.93
C CYS A 114 25.18 -32.75 -10.96
N LEU A 115 24.51 -32.98 -9.82
CA LEU A 115 23.04 -32.95 -9.75
C LEU A 115 22.44 -31.55 -9.99
N VAL A 116 23.08 -30.51 -9.45
CA VAL A 116 22.66 -29.12 -9.67
C VAL A 116 22.85 -28.72 -11.13
N GLN A 117 23.91 -29.22 -11.77
CA GLN A 117 24.21 -28.97 -13.17
C GLN A 117 23.19 -29.64 -14.12
N VAL A 118 22.82 -30.90 -13.88
CA VAL A 118 21.80 -31.61 -14.68
C VAL A 118 20.45 -30.89 -14.61
N LYS A 119 20.04 -30.48 -13.40
CA LYS A 119 18.81 -29.69 -13.20
C LYS A 119 18.86 -28.37 -13.95
N THR A 120 19.95 -27.62 -13.80
CA THR A 120 20.14 -26.30 -14.45
C THR A 120 20.04 -26.44 -15.97
N SER A 121 20.79 -27.38 -16.55
CA SER A 121 20.79 -27.66 -17.99
C SER A 121 19.41 -28.06 -18.50
N THR A 122 18.71 -28.93 -17.76
CA THR A 122 17.37 -29.40 -18.15
C THR A 122 16.33 -28.27 -18.12
N MET A 123 16.34 -27.45 -17.07
CA MET A 123 15.45 -26.28 -16.98
C MET A 123 15.75 -25.27 -18.09
N GLN A 124 17.04 -25.03 -18.39
CA GLN A 124 17.48 -24.14 -19.46
C GLN A 124 16.99 -24.63 -20.82
N GLU A 125 17.16 -25.91 -21.13
CA GLU A 125 16.69 -26.53 -22.38
C GLU A 125 15.16 -26.40 -22.55
N MET A 126 14.39 -26.69 -21.51
CA MET A 126 12.92 -26.54 -21.56
C MET A 126 12.50 -25.08 -21.76
N MET A 127 13.16 -24.13 -21.09
CA MET A 127 12.88 -22.70 -21.28
C MET A 127 13.28 -22.21 -22.67
N GLN A 128 14.43 -22.64 -23.19
CA GLN A 128 14.87 -22.35 -24.56
C GLN A 128 13.82 -22.84 -25.57
N LEU A 129 13.31 -24.07 -25.42
CA LEU A 129 12.26 -24.57 -26.30
C LEU A 129 10.97 -23.76 -26.14
N LEU A 130 10.56 -23.41 -24.91
CA LEU A 130 9.37 -22.61 -24.68
C LEU A 130 9.42 -21.28 -25.45
N VAL A 131 10.54 -20.55 -25.36
CA VAL A 131 10.67 -19.23 -25.99
C VAL A 131 10.92 -19.28 -27.50
N THR A 132 11.41 -20.40 -28.04
CA THR A 132 11.69 -20.57 -29.47
C THR A 132 10.61 -21.33 -30.26
N SER A 133 9.81 -22.16 -29.60
CA SER A 133 8.78 -23.01 -30.23
C SER A 133 7.70 -22.23 -30.96
N GLY A 134 7.47 -20.96 -30.60
CA GLY A 134 6.37 -20.16 -31.13
C GLY A 134 5.02 -20.40 -30.45
N VAL A 135 4.98 -21.19 -29.37
CA VAL A 135 3.74 -21.51 -28.62
C VAL A 135 2.99 -20.27 -28.11
N SER A 136 3.69 -19.13 -27.96
CA SER A 136 3.08 -17.82 -27.65
C SER A 136 1.99 -17.39 -28.64
N GLY A 137 2.02 -17.90 -29.88
CA GLY A 137 1.02 -17.65 -30.92
C GLY A 137 -0.18 -18.59 -30.90
N HIS A 138 -0.31 -19.46 -29.89
CA HIS A 138 -1.44 -20.38 -29.78
C HIS A 138 -2.78 -19.63 -29.67
N SER A 139 -3.83 -20.12 -30.34
CA SER A 139 -5.14 -19.46 -30.40
C SER A 139 -5.93 -19.53 -29.08
N HIS A 140 -5.75 -20.62 -28.33
CA HIS A 140 -6.46 -20.84 -27.07
C HIS A 140 -5.92 -19.98 -25.90
N PRO A 141 -6.76 -19.17 -25.22
CA PRO A 141 -6.34 -18.26 -24.15
C PRO A 141 -5.62 -18.92 -22.97
N ALA A 142 -5.99 -20.14 -22.59
CA ALA A 142 -5.35 -20.85 -21.47
C ALA A 142 -3.85 -21.10 -21.72
N VAL A 143 -3.50 -21.46 -22.96
CA VAL A 143 -2.10 -21.67 -23.36
C VAL A 143 -1.35 -20.34 -23.35
N SER A 144 -1.93 -19.28 -23.93
CA SER A 144 -1.30 -17.95 -23.94
C SER A 144 -1.05 -17.42 -22.53
N LEU A 145 -2.05 -17.52 -21.63
CA LEU A 145 -1.91 -17.11 -20.23
C LEU A 145 -0.79 -17.90 -19.54
N GLN A 146 -0.80 -19.22 -19.67
CA GLN A 146 0.18 -20.08 -19.03
C GLN A 146 1.60 -19.84 -19.56
N PHE A 147 1.74 -19.54 -20.85
CA PHE A 147 3.01 -19.11 -21.44
C PHE A 147 3.57 -17.86 -20.77
N PHE A 148 2.77 -16.78 -20.66
CA PHE A 148 3.24 -15.54 -20.06
C PHE A 148 3.52 -15.67 -18.56
N GLU A 149 2.74 -16.48 -17.83
CA GLU A 149 3.02 -16.81 -16.41
C GLU A 149 4.36 -17.51 -16.26
N CYS A 150 4.66 -18.46 -17.14
CA CYS A 150 5.93 -19.19 -17.18
C CYS A 150 7.11 -18.25 -17.45
N VAL A 151 6.99 -17.39 -18.46
CA VAL A 151 7.99 -16.36 -18.79
C VAL A 151 8.23 -15.41 -17.60
N ALA A 152 7.17 -14.97 -16.92
CA ALA A 152 7.27 -14.04 -15.79
C ALA A 152 7.70 -14.68 -14.46
N ARG A 153 7.60 -16.01 -14.33
CA ARG A 153 8.12 -16.77 -13.18
C ARG A 153 9.60 -17.07 -13.31
N TYR A 154 10.05 -17.32 -14.53
CA TYR A 154 11.43 -17.65 -14.85
C TYR A 154 12.18 -16.45 -15.41
N GLU A 155 11.89 -15.24 -14.92
CA GLU A 155 12.49 -14.02 -15.49
C GLU A 155 14.03 -14.05 -15.42
N LYS A 156 14.61 -14.71 -14.41
CA LYS A 156 16.06 -14.89 -14.24
C LYS A 156 16.72 -15.66 -15.38
N PHE A 157 15.97 -16.44 -16.15
CA PHE A 157 16.46 -17.08 -17.39
C PHE A 157 17.01 -16.03 -18.36
N PHE A 158 16.31 -14.92 -18.52
CA PHE A 158 16.69 -13.85 -19.45
C PHE A 158 17.90 -13.03 -18.97
N THR A 159 18.27 -13.14 -17.70
CA THR A 159 19.56 -12.62 -17.21
C THR A 159 20.72 -13.49 -17.68
N SER A 160 20.53 -14.82 -17.74
CA SER A 160 21.53 -15.77 -18.25
C SER A 160 21.58 -15.77 -19.79
N GLU A 161 20.44 -15.63 -20.47
CA GLU A 161 20.32 -15.66 -21.93
C GLU A 161 19.58 -14.43 -22.50
N PRO A 162 20.22 -13.24 -22.50
CA PRO A 162 19.56 -12.00 -22.90
C PRO A 162 19.11 -11.94 -24.37
N HIS A 163 19.67 -12.78 -25.24
CA HIS A 163 19.32 -12.83 -26.67
C HIS A 163 17.86 -13.23 -26.94
N TYR A 164 17.16 -13.85 -25.98
CA TYR A 164 15.74 -14.16 -26.12
C TYR A 164 14.79 -13.03 -25.71
N ILE A 165 15.31 -11.95 -25.11
CA ILE A 165 14.49 -10.82 -24.65
C ILE A 165 13.67 -10.18 -25.79
N PRO A 166 14.22 -9.90 -26.99
CA PRO A 166 13.46 -9.24 -28.06
C PRO A 166 12.22 -10.02 -28.49
N GLY A 167 12.34 -11.36 -28.61
CA GLY A 167 11.21 -12.22 -29.01
C GLY A 167 10.07 -12.22 -27.99
N ILE A 168 10.42 -12.16 -26.70
CA ILE A 168 9.45 -12.08 -25.60
C ILE A 168 8.82 -10.71 -25.50
N LEU A 169 9.60 -9.63 -25.66
CA LEU A 169 9.06 -8.27 -25.71
C LEU A 169 8.06 -8.12 -26.86
N ALA A 170 8.39 -8.63 -28.05
CA ALA A 170 7.45 -8.66 -29.17
C ALA A 170 6.16 -9.40 -28.82
N ALA A 171 6.25 -10.56 -28.16
CA ALA A 171 5.07 -11.31 -27.74
C ALA A 171 4.20 -10.57 -26.71
N PHE A 172 4.81 -9.83 -25.77
CA PHE A 172 4.04 -9.00 -24.83
C PHE A 172 3.36 -7.82 -25.53
N LEU A 173 4.03 -7.18 -26.48
CA LEU A 173 3.56 -5.96 -27.12
C LEU A 173 2.54 -6.24 -28.23
N ASP A 174 2.65 -7.32 -29.00
CA ASP A 174 1.78 -7.57 -30.14
C ASP A 174 0.42 -8.26 -29.79
N THR A 175 -0.26 -8.79 -30.81
CA THR A 175 -1.57 -9.46 -30.71
C THR A 175 -1.55 -10.74 -29.87
N ARG A 176 -0.39 -11.27 -29.51
CA ARG A 176 -0.27 -12.40 -28.58
C ARG A 176 -0.53 -11.96 -27.14
N GLY A 177 -0.06 -10.76 -26.77
CA GLY A 177 -0.08 -10.23 -25.41
C GLY A 177 -1.10 -9.12 -25.17
N MET A 178 -0.62 -7.88 -25.01
CA MET A 178 -1.45 -6.73 -24.62
C MET A 178 -2.44 -6.30 -25.73
N ARG A 179 -2.27 -6.78 -26.96
CA ARG A 179 -3.24 -6.59 -28.06
C ARG A 179 -4.08 -7.82 -28.37
N ASN A 180 -4.10 -8.81 -27.47
CA ASN A 180 -4.86 -10.04 -27.66
C ASN A 180 -6.37 -9.76 -27.76
N PRO A 181 -7.13 -10.46 -28.62
CA PRO A 181 -8.58 -10.31 -28.68
C PRO A 181 -9.29 -10.65 -27.36
N ASN A 182 -8.74 -11.55 -26.55
CA ASN A 182 -9.30 -11.93 -25.27
C ASN A 182 -8.95 -10.92 -24.16
N PRO A 183 -9.94 -10.28 -23.51
CA PRO A 183 -9.68 -9.29 -22.45
C PRO A 183 -8.95 -9.87 -21.23
N ARG A 184 -9.16 -11.15 -20.90
CA ARG A 184 -8.45 -11.80 -19.78
C ARG A 184 -6.96 -11.90 -20.06
N VAL A 185 -6.59 -12.19 -21.31
CA VAL A 185 -5.18 -12.23 -21.74
C VAL A 185 -4.58 -10.82 -21.72
N ARG A 186 -5.27 -9.82 -22.27
CA ARG A 186 -4.78 -8.42 -22.25
C ARG A 186 -4.52 -7.91 -20.84
N SER A 187 -5.47 -8.13 -19.94
CA SER A 187 -5.34 -7.66 -18.55
C SER A 187 -4.19 -8.35 -17.83
N ARG A 188 -4.12 -9.69 -17.93
CA ARG A 188 -3.04 -10.45 -17.28
C ARG A 188 -1.67 -10.10 -17.85
N THR A 189 -1.55 -9.95 -19.17
CA THR A 189 -0.29 -9.61 -19.83
C THR A 189 0.16 -8.19 -19.54
N SER A 190 -0.74 -7.23 -19.35
CA SER A 190 -0.41 -5.87 -18.90
C SER A 190 0.26 -5.88 -17.52
N TYR A 191 -0.28 -6.67 -16.58
CA TYR A 191 0.33 -6.87 -15.28
C TYR A 191 1.69 -7.60 -15.38
N LEU A 192 1.75 -8.73 -16.08
CA LEU A 192 2.97 -9.53 -16.21
C LEU A 192 4.10 -8.77 -16.92
N PHE A 193 3.78 -7.96 -17.92
CA PHE A 193 4.72 -7.06 -18.57
C PHE A 193 5.36 -6.11 -17.56
N SER A 194 4.56 -5.46 -16.70
CA SER A 194 5.07 -4.57 -15.65
C SER A 194 6.00 -5.28 -14.66
N ARG A 195 5.70 -6.55 -14.33
CA ARG A 195 6.53 -7.39 -13.46
C ARG A 195 7.85 -7.76 -14.15
N VAL A 196 7.81 -8.22 -15.40
CA VAL A 196 9.00 -8.58 -16.19
C VAL A 196 9.91 -7.38 -16.38
N VAL A 197 9.36 -6.23 -16.76
CA VAL A 197 10.09 -4.96 -16.88
C VAL A 197 10.77 -4.60 -15.56
N ARG A 198 10.07 -4.69 -14.43
CA ARG A 198 10.65 -4.38 -13.11
C ARG A 198 11.86 -5.25 -12.80
N CYS A 199 11.80 -6.54 -13.10
CA CYS A 199 12.86 -7.50 -12.82
C CYS A 199 14.03 -7.40 -13.82
N LEU A 200 13.76 -7.14 -15.09
CA LEU A 200 14.73 -7.18 -16.19
C LEU A 200 15.13 -5.80 -16.72
N LYS A 201 14.77 -4.72 -16.02
CA LYS A 201 15.01 -3.35 -16.48
C LYS A 201 16.42 -3.11 -17.00
N SER A 202 17.45 -3.61 -16.33
CA SER A 202 18.87 -3.49 -16.73
C SER A 202 19.19 -4.12 -18.09
N ASN A 203 18.50 -5.20 -18.44
CA ASN A 203 18.70 -5.91 -19.70
C ASN A 203 17.81 -5.37 -20.82
N ILE A 204 16.72 -4.67 -20.47
CA ILE A 204 15.73 -4.13 -21.42
C ILE A 204 16.03 -2.67 -21.81
N VAL A 205 16.84 -1.93 -21.06
CA VAL A 205 17.15 -0.50 -21.30
C VAL A 205 17.43 -0.16 -22.78
N GLY A 206 18.14 -1.03 -23.50
CA GLY A 206 18.48 -0.80 -24.91
C GLY A 206 17.28 -0.70 -25.86
N TYR A 207 16.11 -1.19 -25.44
CA TYR A 207 14.87 -1.22 -26.22
C TYR A 207 13.84 -0.19 -25.75
N THR A 208 14.20 0.73 -24.83
CA THR A 208 13.24 1.62 -24.18
C THR A 208 12.45 2.46 -25.18
N GLU A 209 13.08 3.14 -26.13
CA GLU A 209 12.37 4.00 -27.10
C GLU A 209 11.44 3.19 -28.01
N ASP A 210 11.90 2.04 -28.52
CA ASP A 210 11.09 1.14 -29.34
C ASP A 210 9.85 0.64 -28.58
N ILE A 211 10.03 0.25 -27.31
CA ILE A 211 8.92 -0.16 -26.44
C ILE A 211 7.95 1.00 -26.25
N LEU A 212 8.43 2.20 -25.91
CA LEU A 212 7.58 3.37 -25.69
C LEU A 212 6.78 3.72 -26.95
N SER A 213 7.39 3.64 -28.13
CA SER A 213 6.69 3.88 -29.41
C SER A 213 5.53 2.89 -29.60
N GLN A 214 5.75 1.60 -29.31
CA GLN A 214 4.75 0.55 -29.41
C GLN A 214 3.69 0.57 -28.29
N LEU A 215 3.86 1.37 -27.24
CA LEU A 215 2.86 1.52 -26.19
C LEU A 215 1.92 2.71 -26.45
N THR A 216 2.26 3.62 -27.36
CA THR A 216 1.60 4.94 -27.49
C THR A 216 0.08 4.84 -27.72
N ASP A 217 -0.36 3.93 -28.58
CA ASP A 217 -1.76 3.64 -28.89
C ASP A 217 -2.51 2.93 -27.74
N LEU A 218 -1.81 2.15 -26.91
CA LEU A 218 -2.39 1.48 -25.73
C LEU A 218 -2.62 2.44 -24.54
N LEU A 219 -1.93 3.57 -24.53
CA LEU A 219 -1.94 4.54 -23.43
C LEU A 219 -2.93 5.70 -23.61
N VAL A 220 -3.78 5.64 -24.64
CA VAL A 220 -4.84 6.64 -24.89
C VAL A 220 -5.92 6.56 -23.81
N LEU A 221 -6.21 7.68 -23.15
CA LEU A 221 -7.20 7.74 -22.05
C LEU A 221 -8.63 7.94 -22.57
N ALA A 222 -9.59 7.25 -21.94
CA ALA A 222 -11.02 7.50 -22.13
C ALA A 222 -11.48 8.81 -21.43
N PRO A 223 -12.59 9.46 -21.86
CA PRO A 223 -13.38 9.15 -23.06
C PRO A 223 -12.62 9.60 -24.31
N ILE A 224 -12.71 8.81 -25.38
CA ILE A 224 -12.21 9.24 -26.67
C ILE A 224 -13.23 10.20 -27.26
N ASP A 225 -12.78 11.38 -27.69
CA ASP A 225 -13.68 12.37 -28.28
C ASP A 225 -14.17 11.83 -29.64
N ASN A 226 -15.47 11.96 -29.93
CA ASN A 226 -16.10 11.63 -31.22
C ASN A 226 -16.37 10.15 -31.54
N GLY A 227 -16.90 9.36 -30.59
CA GLY A 227 -17.54 8.07 -30.91
C GLY A 227 -16.60 6.96 -31.44
N GLN A 228 -15.30 7.09 -31.18
CA GLN A 228 -14.32 6.06 -31.53
C GLN A 228 -14.44 4.83 -30.61
N ILE A 229 -13.89 3.71 -31.10
CA ILE A 229 -13.79 2.42 -30.41
C ILE A 229 -13.16 2.65 -29.01
N PRO A 230 -13.72 2.10 -27.92
CA PRO A 230 -13.15 2.26 -26.59
C PRO A 230 -11.68 1.83 -26.53
N PRO A 231 -10.88 2.39 -25.61
CA PRO A 231 -9.48 1.99 -25.47
C PRO A 231 -9.38 0.48 -25.26
N LEU A 232 -8.36 -0.13 -25.88
CA LEU A 232 -8.20 -1.58 -25.89
C LEU A 232 -7.92 -2.14 -24.48
N LEU A 233 -7.15 -1.37 -23.69
CA LEU A 233 -6.83 -1.66 -22.30
C LEU A 233 -7.84 -0.98 -21.38
N THR A 234 -8.17 -1.66 -20.27
CA THR A 234 -8.97 -1.04 -19.21
C THR A 234 -8.16 0.01 -18.45
N ASN A 235 -8.82 0.86 -17.68
CA ASN A 235 -8.14 1.84 -16.84
C ASN A 235 -7.14 1.16 -15.90
N ASP A 236 -7.51 0.05 -15.26
CA ASP A 236 -6.61 -0.68 -14.35
C ASP A 236 -5.39 -1.27 -15.07
N ASP A 237 -5.58 -1.79 -16.28
CA ASP A 237 -4.47 -2.33 -17.09
C ASP A 237 -3.49 -1.24 -17.49
N GLN A 238 -3.99 -0.06 -17.88
CA GLN A 238 -3.15 1.10 -18.22
C GLN A 238 -2.27 1.52 -17.05
N LEU A 239 -2.73 1.42 -15.80
CA LEU A 239 -1.91 1.74 -14.62
C LEU A 239 -0.63 0.90 -14.58
N TYR A 240 -0.69 -0.39 -14.93
CA TYR A 240 0.49 -1.26 -15.00
C TYR A 240 1.44 -0.87 -16.13
N VAL A 241 0.90 -0.54 -17.30
CA VAL A 241 1.69 -0.19 -18.49
C VAL A 241 2.40 1.16 -18.31
N PHE A 242 1.71 2.18 -17.77
CA PHE A 242 2.35 3.45 -17.39
C PHE A 242 3.45 3.27 -16.35
N GLU A 243 3.22 2.41 -15.34
CA GLU A 243 4.23 2.10 -14.32
C GLU A 243 5.47 1.44 -14.96
N ALA A 244 5.27 0.50 -15.88
CA ALA A 244 6.34 -0.17 -16.62
C ALA A 244 7.14 0.81 -17.50
N ALA A 245 6.44 1.67 -18.26
CA ALA A 245 7.05 2.69 -19.09
C ALA A 245 7.95 3.64 -18.27
N ALA A 246 7.44 4.14 -17.14
CA ALA A 246 8.22 4.98 -16.24
C ALA A 246 9.45 4.27 -15.65
N MET A 247 9.32 2.98 -15.28
CA MET A 247 10.45 2.17 -14.80
C MET A 247 11.53 2.01 -15.86
N LEU A 248 11.18 1.81 -17.14
CA LEU A 248 12.13 1.70 -18.25
C LEU A 248 12.88 3.01 -18.49
N ILE A 249 12.17 4.14 -18.47
CA ILE A 249 12.76 5.48 -18.65
C ILE A 249 13.83 5.75 -17.59
N ILE A 250 13.52 5.49 -16.32
CA ILE A 250 14.43 5.78 -15.21
C ILE A 250 15.61 4.81 -15.17
N ALA A 251 15.39 3.55 -15.55
CA ALA A 251 16.43 2.52 -15.58
C ALA A 251 17.52 2.80 -16.60
N GLY A 252 17.26 3.64 -17.61
CA GLY A 252 18.25 4.00 -18.62
C GLY A 252 19.50 4.66 -18.03
N ASN A 253 20.67 4.40 -18.64
CA ASN A 253 21.92 5.09 -18.28
C ASN A 253 22.13 6.35 -19.13
N THR A 254 21.04 7.08 -19.41
CA THR A 254 21.03 8.31 -20.21
C THR A 254 21.10 9.55 -19.33
N GLU A 255 21.47 10.68 -19.93
CA GLU A 255 21.53 11.97 -19.25
C GLU A 255 20.19 12.37 -18.63
N PRO A 256 20.17 13.08 -17.49
CA PRO A 256 18.94 13.49 -16.80
C PRO A 256 17.94 14.20 -17.73
N GLY A 257 18.42 15.09 -18.61
CA GLY A 257 17.56 15.81 -19.55
C GLY A 257 16.86 14.89 -20.57
N HIS A 258 17.49 13.79 -20.98
CA HIS A 258 16.87 12.84 -21.88
C HIS A 258 15.80 12.00 -21.16
N LYS A 259 16.06 11.57 -19.91
CA LYS A 259 15.05 10.89 -19.08
C LYS A 259 13.83 11.77 -18.83
N GLU A 260 14.06 13.04 -18.50
CA GLU A 260 13.03 14.05 -18.34
C GLU A 260 12.21 14.19 -19.63
N GLY A 261 12.86 14.31 -20.78
CA GLY A 261 12.20 14.40 -22.09
C GLY A 261 11.32 13.19 -22.40
N LEU A 262 11.81 11.97 -22.15
CA LEU A 262 11.00 10.74 -22.32
C LEU A 262 9.81 10.70 -21.36
N MET A 263 10.00 11.05 -20.09
CA MET A 263 8.91 11.10 -19.10
C MET A 263 7.88 12.17 -19.46
N ARG A 264 8.33 13.32 -19.96
CA ARG A 264 7.47 14.39 -20.45
C ARG A 264 6.69 13.94 -21.67
N ASN A 265 7.30 13.24 -22.62
CA ASN A 265 6.59 12.69 -23.78
C ASN A 265 5.53 11.66 -23.38
N LEU A 266 5.79 10.86 -22.35
CA LEU A 266 4.82 9.91 -21.79
C LEU A 266 3.62 10.60 -21.14
N LEU A 267 3.83 11.69 -20.40
CA LEU A 267 2.78 12.37 -19.62
C LEU A 267 2.11 13.55 -20.34
N SER A 268 2.73 14.15 -21.35
CA SER A 268 2.16 15.30 -22.08
C SER A 268 0.80 15.01 -22.71
N PRO A 269 0.56 13.84 -23.35
CA PRO A 269 -0.77 13.49 -23.86
C PRO A 269 -1.82 13.39 -22.75
N VAL A 270 -1.42 12.90 -21.56
CA VAL A 270 -2.28 12.84 -20.37
C VAL A 270 -2.66 14.24 -19.92
N PHE A 271 -1.70 15.15 -19.79
CA PHE A 271 -1.94 16.52 -19.35
C PHE A 271 -2.78 17.33 -20.34
N ALA A 272 -2.52 17.18 -21.64
CA ALA A 272 -3.33 17.80 -22.69
C ALA A 272 -4.79 17.32 -22.62
N LYS A 273 -5.00 16.01 -22.42
CA LYS A 273 -6.34 15.43 -22.27
C LYS A 273 -7.04 15.96 -21.01
N VAL A 274 -6.34 16.02 -19.87
CA VAL A 274 -6.88 16.55 -18.62
C VAL A 274 -7.31 18.01 -18.77
N THR A 275 -6.50 18.83 -19.45
CA THR A 275 -6.83 20.24 -19.69
C THR A 275 -8.14 20.38 -20.48
N CYS A 276 -8.29 19.61 -21.57
CA CYS A 276 -9.53 19.55 -22.35
C CYS A 276 -10.73 19.03 -21.53
N LEU A 277 -10.52 17.97 -20.74
CA LEU A 277 -11.57 17.41 -19.87
C LEU A 277 -12.00 18.39 -18.79
N ALA A 278 -11.08 19.15 -18.19
CA ALA A 278 -11.40 20.17 -17.20
C ALA A 278 -12.25 21.30 -17.81
N GLU A 279 -11.88 21.81 -18.99
CA GLU A 279 -12.68 22.83 -19.70
C GLU A 279 -14.09 22.33 -20.03
N ARG A 280 -14.22 21.05 -20.41
CA ARG A 280 -15.51 20.42 -20.65
C ARG A 280 -16.32 20.25 -19.39
N LEU A 281 -15.69 19.80 -18.30
CA LEU A 281 -16.35 19.63 -17.00
C LEU A 281 -16.96 20.94 -16.49
N ALA A 282 -16.32 22.08 -16.76
CA ALA A 282 -16.85 23.40 -16.39
C ALA A 282 -18.13 23.79 -17.14
N ARG A 283 -18.36 23.23 -18.34
CA ARG A 283 -19.49 23.58 -19.22
C ARG A 283 -20.58 22.52 -19.24
N GLU A 284 -20.23 21.28 -18.91
CA GLU A 284 -21.14 20.14 -18.93
C GLU A 284 -22.21 20.31 -17.86
N GLN A 285 -23.46 19.97 -18.21
CA GLN A 285 -24.61 20.06 -17.32
C GLN A 285 -25.24 18.70 -17.03
N ASP A 286 -24.96 17.70 -17.86
CA ASP A 286 -25.46 16.34 -17.64
C ASP A 286 -24.66 15.64 -16.51
N PRO A 287 -25.29 15.24 -15.38
CA PRO A 287 -24.60 14.61 -14.26
C PRO A 287 -23.89 13.31 -14.65
N VAL A 288 -24.41 12.54 -15.62
CA VAL A 288 -23.77 11.28 -16.05
C VAL A 288 -22.46 11.57 -16.77
N ASN A 289 -22.46 12.57 -17.66
CA ASN A 289 -21.26 12.98 -18.39
C ASN A 289 -20.26 13.69 -17.46
N GLN A 290 -20.72 14.50 -16.51
CA GLN A 290 -19.88 15.10 -15.47
C GLN A 290 -19.12 14.02 -14.67
N ALA A 291 -19.84 13.00 -14.18
CA ALA A 291 -19.24 11.88 -13.45
C ALA A 291 -18.24 11.08 -14.31
N SER A 292 -18.56 10.87 -15.59
CA SER A 292 -17.64 10.20 -16.53
C SER A 292 -16.36 10.99 -16.75
N ILE A 293 -16.46 12.31 -16.99
CA ILE A 293 -15.33 13.22 -17.15
C ILE A 293 -14.48 13.27 -15.87
N ALA A 294 -15.11 13.37 -14.70
CA ALA A 294 -14.43 13.37 -13.41
C ALA A 294 -13.68 12.05 -13.16
N LYS A 295 -14.27 10.90 -13.48
CA LYS A 295 -13.59 9.59 -13.41
C LYS A 295 -12.38 9.53 -14.34
N SER A 296 -12.47 10.12 -15.54
CA SER A 296 -11.34 10.18 -16.47
C SER A 296 -10.22 11.10 -16.00
N ILE A 297 -10.53 12.25 -15.39
CA ILE A 297 -9.52 13.10 -14.73
C ILE A 297 -8.88 12.34 -13.56
N CYS A 298 -9.68 11.66 -12.74
CA CYS A 298 -9.18 10.84 -11.64
C CYS A 298 -8.25 9.72 -12.12
N HIS A 299 -8.60 9.03 -13.21
CA HIS A 299 -7.73 8.04 -13.86
C HIS A 299 -6.44 8.67 -14.39
N ALA A 300 -6.50 9.83 -15.03
CA ALA A 300 -5.31 10.58 -15.47
C ALA A 300 -4.39 10.97 -14.29
N THR A 301 -4.97 11.33 -13.14
CA THR A 301 -4.22 11.55 -11.90
C THR A 301 -3.60 10.26 -11.39
N ALA A 302 -4.33 9.14 -11.45
CA ALA A 302 -3.85 7.83 -11.01
C ALA A 302 -2.69 7.30 -11.87
N VAL A 303 -2.74 7.43 -13.20
CA VAL A 303 -1.61 7.07 -14.09
C VAL A 303 -0.39 7.94 -13.79
N THR A 304 -0.59 9.24 -13.55
CA THR A 304 0.51 10.15 -13.16
C THR A 304 1.11 9.71 -11.82
N ALA A 305 0.28 9.38 -10.83
CA ALA A 305 0.72 8.85 -9.54
C ALA A 305 1.42 7.48 -9.66
N ARG A 306 1.05 6.66 -10.64
CA ARG A 306 1.70 5.37 -10.92
C ARG A 306 3.09 5.53 -11.51
N THR A 307 3.26 6.44 -12.48
CA THR A 307 4.59 6.72 -13.04
C THR A 307 5.58 7.18 -11.97
N SER A 308 5.11 7.90 -10.95
CA SER A 308 5.99 8.37 -9.87
C SER A 308 6.53 7.25 -8.97
N LYS A 309 5.94 6.04 -8.99
CA LYS A 309 6.46 4.87 -8.26
C LYS A 309 7.81 4.40 -8.76
N ALA A 310 8.18 4.77 -9.98
CA ALA A 310 9.46 4.43 -10.53
C ALA A 310 10.61 5.21 -9.84
N PHE A 311 10.30 6.30 -9.12
CA PHE A 311 11.21 7.01 -8.21
C PHE A 311 11.11 6.44 -6.79
N SER A 312 12.23 5.97 -6.24
CA SER A 312 12.27 5.42 -4.88
C SER A 312 12.40 6.49 -3.79
N ASN A 313 12.98 7.65 -4.13
CA ASN A 313 13.26 8.75 -3.20
C ASN A 313 13.57 10.07 -3.95
N GLN A 314 13.86 11.13 -3.18
CA GLN A 314 14.26 12.47 -3.65
C GLN A 314 15.45 12.45 -4.61
N ASN A 315 16.50 11.70 -4.28
CA ASN A 315 17.68 11.63 -5.13
C ASN A 315 17.34 11.02 -6.50
N SER A 316 16.46 10.03 -6.55
CA SER A 316 16.09 9.36 -7.81
C SER A 316 15.34 10.28 -8.77
N ILE A 317 14.42 11.13 -8.29
CA ILE A 317 13.68 12.05 -9.15
C ILE A 317 14.54 13.25 -9.57
N GLN A 318 15.38 13.76 -8.67
CA GLN A 318 16.33 14.83 -8.96
C GLN A 318 17.36 14.37 -10.01
N ALA A 319 17.91 13.16 -9.86
CA ALA A 319 18.84 12.58 -10.83
C ALA A 319 18.22 12.33 -12.22
N CYS A 320 16.89 12.29 -12.33
CA CYS A 320 16.21 12.18 -13.62
C CYS A 320 15.72 13.53 -14.16
N GLY A 321 15.90 14.63 -13.44
CA GLY A 321 15.41 15.96 -13.86
C GLY A 321 13.88 16.12 -13.84
N CYS A 322 13.12 15.15 -13.31
CA CYS A 322 11.66 15.13 -13.44
C CYS A 322 10.91 15.94 -12.36
N VAL A 323 11.61 16.64 -11.44
CA VAL A 323 10.98 17.35 -10.32
C VAL A 323 9.91 18.34 -10.79
N GLN A 324 10.28 19.26 -11.70
CA GLN A 324 9.36 20.30 -12.19
C GLN A 324 8.15 19.70 -12.91
N LEU A 325 8.35 18.64 -13.71
CA LEU A 325 7.28 17.96 -14.43
C LEU A 325 6.17 17.48 -13.48
N TYR A 326 6.53 16.92 -12.32
CA TYR A 326 5.53 16.44 -11.35
C TYR A 326 4.93 17.56 -10.49
N LEU A 327 5.65 18.67 -10.27
CA LEU A 327 5.08 19.86 -9.64
C LEU A 327 4.03 20.51 -10.54
N ASP A 328 4.34 20.66 -11.83
CA ASP A 328 3.41 21.17 -12.85
C ASP A 328 2.18 20.28 -12.96
N ALA A 329 2.39 18.95 -12.95
CA ALA A 329 1.30 17.97 -12.95
C ALA A 329 0.40 18.12 -11.71
N LEU A 330 0.99 18.22 -10.52
CA LEU A 330 0.22 18.42 -9.29
C LEU A 330 -0.60 19.71 -9.35
N GLN A 331 0.00 20.81 -9.80
CA GLN A 331 -0.71 22.09 -9.97
C GLN A 331 -1.87 21.97 -10.96
N LEU A 332 -1.68 21.28 -12.10
CA LEU A 332 -2.75 21.01 -13.07
C LEU A 332 -3.92 20.27 -12.43
N PHE A 333 -3.66 19.21 -11.67
CA PHE A 333 -4.73 18.44 -11.03
C PHE A 333 -5.39 19.18 -9.86
N ILE A 334 -4.66 20.00 -9.10
CA ILE A 334 -5.24 20.92 -8.10
C ILE A 334 -6.20 21.90 -8.78
N ASN A 335 -5.82 22.47 -9.93
CA ASN A 335 -6.69 23.38 -10.67
C ASN A 335 -7.99 22.70 -11.10
N CYS A 336 -7.97 21.40 -11.44
CA CYS A 336 -9.17 20.65 -11.81
C CYS A 336 -10.20 20.56 -10.67
N LEU A 337 -9.78 20.60 -9.40
CA LEU A 337 -10.69 20.60 -8.25
C LEU A 337 -11.55 21.86 -8.18
N ASN A 338 -11.07 22.98 -8.74
CA ASN A 338 -11.76 24.27 -8.69
C ASN A 338 -12.80 24.44 -9.81
N VAL A 339 -12.88 23.50 -10.77
CA VAL A 339 -13.61 23.68 -12.03
C VAL A 339 -14.99 23.03 -12.04
N GLY A 340 -15.21 21.99 -11.23
CA GLY A 340 -16.43 21.16 -11.31
C GLY A 340 -17.13 20.89 -9.98
N VAL A 341 -18.28 20.20 -10.09
CA VAL A 341 -19.14 19.77 -8.97
C VAL A 341 -18.68 18.41 -8.38
N GLU A 342 -18.11 17.54 -9.22
CA GLU A 342 -17.59 16.20 -8.86
C GLU A 342 -16.21 16.25 -8.16
N ARG A 343 -16.10 17.10 -7.14
CA ARG A 343 -14.83 17.39 -6.44
C ARG A 343 -14.30 16.22 -5.64
N GLU A 344 -15.16 15.35 -5.13
CA GLU A 344 -14.74 14.21 -4.31
C GLU A 344 -13.98 13.17 -5.12
N VAL A 345 -14.48 12.85 -6.32
CA VAL A 345 -13.85 11.88 -7.24
C VAL A 345 -12.49 12.36 -7.72
N VAL A 346 -12.39 13.62 -8.16
CA VAL A 346 -11.12 14.23 -8.57
C VAL A 346 -10.20 14.38 -7.35
N GLY A 347 -10.75 14.75 -6.19
CA GLY A 347 -10.05 14.89 -4.93
C GLY A 347 -9.39 13.60 -4.47
N ALA A 348 -10.04 12.45 -4.64
CA ALA A 348 -9.45 11.14 -4.33
C ALA A 348 -8.19 10.87 -5.17
N GLY A 349 -8.22 11.19 -6.47
CA GLY A 349 -7.06 11.11 -7.35
C GLY A 349 -5.93 12.04 -6.90
N VAL A 350 -6.24 13.31 -6.63
CA VAL A 350 -5.26 14.31 -6.16
C VAL A 350 -4.62 13.88 -4.84
N ARG A 351 -5.41 13.41 -3.86
CA ARG A 351 -4.91 12.86 -2.60
C ARG A 351 -3.93 11.71 -2.85
N GLN A 352 -4.28 10.78 -3.74
CA GLN A 352 -3.40 9.64 -4.07
C GLN A 352 -2.09 10.10 -4.72
N LEU A 353 -2.13 11.08 -5.62
CA LEU A 353 -0.93 11.67 -6.21
C LEU A 353 -0.06 12.33 -5.14
N MET A 354 -0.64 13.15 -4.27
CA MET A 354 0.10 13.80 -3.17
C MET A 354 0.77 12.77 -2.25
N HIS A 355 0.07 11.70 -1.85
CA HIS A 355 0.65 10.60 -1.06
C HIS A 355 1.87 9.95 -1.72
N ARG A 356 1.93 9.93 -3.06
CA ARG A 356 3.10 9.43 -3.81
C ARG A 356 4.19 10.47 -3.95
N LEU A 357 3.83 11.72 -4.24
CA LEU A 357 4.79 12.81 -4.39
C LEU A 357 5.52 13.11 -3.07
N VAL A 358 4.88 12.96 -1.92
CA VAL A 358 5.53 13.08 -0.60
C VAL A 358 6.67 12.04 -0.40
N VAL A 359 6.64 10.91 -1.11
CA VAL A 359 7.69 9.89 -1.01
C VAL A 359 8.95 10.31 -1.79
N CYS A 360 8.76 10.91 -2.97
CA CYS A 360 9.85 11.20 -3.90
C CYS A 360 10.23 12.68 -4.02
N LEU A 361 9.45 13.65 -3.55
CA LEU A 361 9.82 15.07 -3.58
C LEU A 361 10.30 15.58 -2.22
N ASP A 362 11.03 16.69 -2.24
CA ASP A 362 11.47 17.45 -1.06
C ASP A 362 10.37 18.39 -0.54
N GLY A 363 10.50 18.77 0.73
CA GLY A 363 9.51 19.58 1.42
C GLY A 363 9.43 21.01 0.86
N GLU A 364 10.57 21.60 0.54
CA GLU A 364 10.68 22.96 0.00
C GLU A 364 9.93 23.10 -1.33
N SER A 365 10.10 22.14 -2.25
CA SER A 365 9.41 22.12 -3.54
C SER A 365 7.89 21.93 -3.42
N LEU A 366 7.43 21.14 -2.44
CA LEU A 366 6.01 20.87 -2.23
C LEU A 366 5.29 22.00 -1.47
N LEU A 367 5.99 22.69 -0.57
CA LEU A 367 5.41 23.66 0.36
C LEU A 367 4.51 24.73 -0.30
N PRO A 368 4.85 25.31 -1.47
CA PRO A 368 3.99 26.29 -2.14
C PRO A 368 2.65 25.71 -2.63
N LEU A 369 2.61 24.41 -2.95
CA LEU A 369 1.43 23.73 -3.50
C LEU A 369 0.52 23.16 -2.41
N LEU A 370 1.01 22.99 -1.18
CA LEU A 370 0.23 22.41 -0.09
C LEU A 370 -0.97 23.29 0.34
N PRO A 371 -0.83 24.59 0.64
CA PRO A 371 -1.98 25.44 0.98
C PRO A 371 -3.11 25.45 -0.07
N PRO A 372 -2.86 25.68 -1.38
CA PRO A 372 -3.94 25.67 -2.36
C PRO A 372 -4.55 24.27 -2.53
N ALA A 373 -3.76 23.19 -2.42
CA ALA A 373 -4.29 21.83 -2.42
C ALA A 373 -5.21 21.58 -1.22
N SER A 374 -4.81 21.99 -0.01
CA SER A 374 -5.64 21.87 1.20
C SER A 374 -6.95 22.62 1.06
N GLN A 375 -6.90 23.86 0.57
CA GLN A 375 -8.09 24.68 0.39
C GLN A 375 -9.05 24.07 -0.62
N ALA A 376 -8.53 23.54 -1.74
CA ALA A 376 -9.35 22.89 -2.76
C ALA A 376 -9.96 21.57 -2.27
N LEU A 377 -9.18 20.73 -1.58
CA LEU A 377 -9.62 19.43 -1.06
C LEU A 377 -10.62 19.55 0.10
N LEU A 378 -10.54 20.62 0.88
CA LEU A 378 -11.38 20.86 2.06
C LEU A 378 -12.46 21.92 1.84
N HIS A 379 -12.77 22.27 0.59
CA HIS A 379 -13.78 23.31 0.31
C HIS A 379 -15.17 22.96 0.88
N THR A 380 -15.55 21.68 0.86
CA THR A 380 -16.78 21.15 1.50
C THR A 380 -16.37 20.00 2.42
N PRO A 381 -15.99 20.29 3.68
CA PRO A 381 -15.48 19.27 4.57
C PRO A 381 -16.62 18.35 5.04
N SER A 382 -16.55 17.08 4.64
CA SER A 382 -17.41 16.02 5.18
C SER A 382 -16.60 15.09 6.09
N PRO A 383 -17.24 14.32 7.00
CA PRO A 383 -16.54 13.36 7.83
C PRO A 383 -15.68 12.36 7.04
N ALA A 384 -16.16 11.93 5.87
CA ALA A 384 -15.43 11.04 4.97
C ALA A 384 -14.18 11.71 4.38
N VAL A 385 -14.33 12.90 3.80
CA VAL A 385 -13.21 13.66 3.19
C VAL A 385 -12.13 13.99 4.22
N LEU A 386 -12.54 14.41 5.43
CA LEU A 386 -11.60 14.68 6.52
C LEU A 386 -10.85 13.41 6.96
N THR A 387 -11.55 12.27 7.06
CA THR A 387 -10.95 10.98 7.43
C THR A 387 -9.95 10.50 6.39
N GLU A 388 -10.16 10.79 5.11
CA GLU A 388 -9.21 10.46 4.03
C GLU A 388 -8.05 11.47 3.92
N TYR A 389 -8.27 12.73 4.29
CA TYR A 389 -7.27 13.78 4.19
C TYR A 389 -6.26 13.78 5.34
N LEU A 390 -6.70 13.49 6.58
CA LEU A 390 -5.82 13.47 7.75
C LEU A 390 -4.60 12.53 7.62
N PRO A 391 -4.72 11.31 7.07
CA PRO A 391 -3.57 10.46 6.77
C PRO A 391 -2.51 11.13 5.87
N LEU A 392 -2.92 11.95 4.89
CA LEU A 392 -2.00 12.67 4.02
C LEU A 392 -1.21 13.72 4.79
N ILE A 393 -1.89 14.52 5.61
CA ILE A 393 -1.24 15.50 6.49
C ILE A 393 -0.27 14.81 7.46
N ASN A 394 -0.67 13.69 8.03
CA ASN A 394 0.19 12.93 8.93
C ASN A 394 1.45 12.43 8.22
N GLN A 395 1.34 11.96 6.97
CA GLN A 395 2.48 11.56 6.16
C GLN A 395 3.41 12.75 5.88
N ILE A 396 2.86 13.91 5.51
CA ILE A 396 3.61 15.15 5.22
C ILE A 396 4.41 15.57 6.47
N ILE A 397 3.76 15.66 7.63
CA ILE A 397 4.42 16.05 8.89
C ILE A 397 5.49 15.03 9.28
N THR A 398 5.18 13.74 9.19
CA THR A 398 6.15 12.69 9.56
C THR A 398 7.40 12.74 8.67
N LYS A 399 7.22 13.01 7.38
CA LYS A 399 8.29 13.01 6.38
C LYS A 399 9.18 14.26 6.43
N PHE A 400 8.58 15.43 6.57
CA PHE A 400 9.29 16.73 6.44
C PHE A 400 9.43 17.49 7.78
N GLN A 401 8.73 17.05 8.82
CA GLN A 401 8.87 17.53 10.21
C GLN A 401 8.83 19.06 10.30
N LYS A 402 9.91 19.68 10.79
CA LYS A 402 10.00 21.12 11.05
C LYS A 402 9.82 21.99 9.81
N GLU A 403 10.16 21.49 8.61
CA GLU A 403 10.00 22.22 7.35
C GLU A 403 8.52 22.56 7.06
N MET A 404 7.60 21.76 7.60
CA MET A 404 6.15 21.93 7.40
C MET A 404 5.50 22.82 8.46
N SER A 405 6.26 23.37 9.40
CA SER A 405 5.77 24.31 10.42
C SER A 405 4.91 25.46 9.86
N PRO A 406 5.35 26.23 8.83
CA PRO A 406 4.54 27.34 8.29
C PRO A 406 3.23 26.86 7.67
N PHE A 407 3.24 25.71 6.99
CA PHE A 407 2.03 25.12 6.41
C PHE A 407 1.05 24.68 7.49
N VAL A 408 1.52 23.90 8.48
CA VAL A 408 0.67 23.43 9.59
C VAL A 408 0.11 24.59 10.39
N HIS A 409 0.89 25.65 10.64
CA HIS A 409 0.40 26.86 11.30
C HIS A 409 -0.77 27.52 10.53
N THR A 410 -0.75 27.47 9.20
CA THR A 410 -1.81 28.05 8.36
C THR A 410 -3.07 27.19 8.38
N ILE A 411 -2.93 25.86 8.30
CA ILE A 411 -4.08 24.95 8.16
C ILE A 411 -4.65 24.45 9.49
N PHE A 412 -3.94 24.57 10.62
CA PHE A 412 -4.33 23.97 11.89
C PHE A 412 -5.73 24.39 12.32
N MET A 413 -5.99 25.69 12.38
CA MET A 413 -7.28 26.22 12.84
C MET A 413 -8.44 25.89 11.92
N PRO A 414 -8.36 26.14 10.59
CA PRO A 414 -9.41 25.71 9.66
C PRO A 414 -9.72 24.21 9.77
N LEU A 415 -8.69 23.37 9.91
CA LEU A 415 -8.86 21.92 9.97
C LEU A 415 -9.50 21.47 11.28
N VAL A 416 -9.05 21.97 12.43
CA VAL A 416 -9.64 21.64 13.74
C VAL A 416 -11.09 22.11 13.82
N SER A 417 -11.38 23.32 13.32
CA SER A 417 -12.76 23.83 13.25
C SER A 417 -13.64 22.93 12.39
N ALA A 418 -13.18 22.55 11.20
CA ALA A 418 -13.93 21.66 10.30
C ALA A 418 -14.21 20.29 10.95
N ILE A 419 -13.23 19.73 11.66
CA ILE A 419 -13.40 18.47 12.40
C ILE A 419 -14.45 18.62 13.51
N PHE A 420 -14.37 19.66 14.33
CA PHE A 420 -15.33 19.85 15.40
C PHE A 420 -16.75 20.12 14.88
N THR A 421 -16.90 20.91 13.81
CA THR A 421 -18.18 21.09 13.14
C THR A 421 -18.75 19.75 12.67
N ALA A 422 -17.97 18.96 11.92
CA ALA A 422 -18.38 17.65 11.43
C ALA A 422 -18.72 16.64 12.54
N LEU A 423 -18.08 16.74 13.70
CA LEU A 423 -18.38 15.89 14.86
C LEU A 423 -19.62 16.35 15.63
N SER A 424 -19.97 17.64 15.56
CA SER A 424 -21.08 18.25 16.31
C SER A 424 -22.45 18.13 15.62
N GLU A 425 -22.49 17.82 14.33
CA GLU A 425 -23.75 17.66 13.59
C GLU A 425 -24.61 16.53 14.20
N PRO A 426 -25.94 16.66 14.33
CA PRO A 426 -26.76 15.58 14.86
C PRO A 426 -26.74 14.36 13.92
N ILE A 427 -26.68 13.14 14.47
CA ILE A 427 -26.79 11.87 13.71
C ILE A 427 -28.14 11.25 14.03
N GLU A 428 -28.76 10.60 13.04
CA GLU A 428 -29.83 9.65 13.31
C GLU A 428 -29.28 8.43 14.08
N GLU A 429 -29.87 8.06 15.21
CA GLU A 429 -29.34 7.00 16.09
C GLU A 429 -29.19 5.63 15.40
N ASN A 430 -29.89 5.41 14.28
CA ASN A 430 -29.87 4.15 13.52
C ASN A 430 -28.83 4.10 12.39
N ASP A 431 -28.08 5.17 12.12
CA ASP A 431 -27.03 5.16 11.09
C ASP A 431 -25.69 4.67 11.66
N GLU A 432 -25.50 3.35 11.65
CA GLU A 432 -24.26 2.71 12.13
C GLU A 432 -23.03 3.10 11.27
N GLU A 433 -23.21 3.38 9.97
CA GLU A 433 -22.11 3.74 9.06
C GLU A 433 -21.59 5.15 9.34
N GLU A 434 -22.49 6.10 9.56
CA GLU A 434 -22.12 7.47 9.91
C GLU A 434 -21.45 7.52 11.30
N GLN A 435 -22.01 6.79 12.29
CA GLN A 435 -21.38 6.65 13.61
C GLN A 435 -19.97 6.08 13.51
N ARG A 436 -19.75 5.04 12.69
CA ARG A 436 -18.43 4.47 12.46
C ARG A 436 -17.48 5.48 11.82
N THR A 437 -17.94 6.21 10.81
CA THR A 437 -17.14 7.23 10.13
C THR A 437 -16.69 8.34 11.08
N ARG A 438 -17.57 8.79 11.99
CA ARG A 438 -17.21 9.81 12.99
C ARG A 438 -16.26 9.30 14.07
N ARG A 439 -16.39 8.05 14.51
CA ARG A 439 -15.39 7.42 15.40
C ARG A 439 -14.03 7.36 14.72
N LEU A 440 -13.98 7.03 13.43
CA LEU A 440 -12.75 7.05 12.64
C LEU A 440 -12.18 8.47 12.51
N LEU A 441 -13.02 9.49 12.31
CA LEU A 441 -12.61 10.88 12.26
C LEU A 441 -11.98 11.34 13.58
N GLN A 442 -12.62 11.04 14.72
CA GLN A 442 -12.06 11.36 16.06
C GLN A 442 -10.71 10.68 16.27
N ARG A 443 -10.60 9.39 15.91
CA ARG A 443 -9.33 8.67 16.00
C ARG A 443 -8.24 9.31 15.12
N SER A 444 -8.59 9.72 13.90
CA SER A 444 -7.68 10.41 12.98
C SER A 444 -7.26 11.80 13.48
N TYR A 445 -8.15 12.53 14.16
CA TYR A 445 -7.85 13.79 14.83
C TYR A 445 -6.81 13.62 15.94
N TYR A 446 -6.97 12.63 16.83
CA TYR A 446 -5.97 12.37 17.87
C TYR A 446 -4.64 11.86 17.28
N LEU A 447 -4.68 11.09 16.20
CA LEU A 447 -3.47 10.72 15.48
C LEU A 447 -2.75 11.95 14.92
N PHE A 448 -3.49 12.89 14.33
CA PHE A 448 -2.95 14.15 13.82
C PHE A 448 -2.26 14.99 14.91
N LEU A 449 -2.92 15.17 16.06
CA LEU A 449 -2.30 15.85 17.19
C LEU A 449 -1.06 15.11 17.70
N THR A 450 -1.11 13.78 17.77
CA THR A 450 0.03 12.93 18.16
C THR A 450 1.22 13.14 17.22
N THR A 451 0.96 13.22 15.91
CA THR A 451 1.98 13.49 14.89
C THR A 451 2.59 14.88 15.08
N ILE A 452 1.80 15.92 15.34
CA ILE A 452 2.32 17.28 15.61
C ILE A 452 3.28 17.30 16.81
N VAL A 453 2.86 16.73 17.94
CA VAL A 453 3.68 16.75 19.17
C VAL A 453 4.91 15.85 19.09
N SER A 454 4.91 14.85 18.20
CA SER A 454 6.01 13.89 18.06
C SER A 454 7.07 14.31 17.04
N HIS A 455 6.76 15.23 16.12
CA HIS A 455 7.64 15.60 14.99
C HIS A 455 8.11 17.06 15.01
N HIS A 456 8.44 17.57 16.20
CA HIS A 456 9.02 18.92 16.40
C HIS A 456 8.12 20.10 15.97
N LEU A 457 6.79 19.89 15.88
CA LEU A 457 5.82 20.94 15.54
C LEU A 457 5.05 21.48 16.76
N LEU A 458 5.51 21.18 17.97
CA LEU A 458 4.95 21.73 19.19
C LEU A 458 4.84 23.27 19.22
N PRO A 459 5.78 24.06 18.62
CA PRO A 459 5.64 25.51 18.55
C PRO A 459 4.35 25.99 17.88
N VAL A 460 3.77 25.19 16.97
CA VAL A 460 2.47 25.52 16.35
C VAL A 460 1.35 25.53 17.39
N LEU A 461 1.35 24.58 18.33
CA LEU A 461 0.37 24.56 19.43
C LEU A 461 0.62 25.67 20.44
N ALA A 462 1.89 26.02 20.68
CA ALA A 462 2.27 27.12 21.58
C ALA A 462 1.89 28.51 21.03
N ALA A 463 1.74 28.64 19.71
CA ALA A 463 1.37 29.88 19.04
C ALA A 463 -0.15 30.14 18.98
N LEU A 464 -0.97 29.18 19.44
CA LEU A 464 -2.43 29.32 19.45
C LEU A 464 -2.90 30.28 20.55
N ASP A 465 -4.05 30.92 20.34
CA ASP A 465 -4.72 31.66 21.40
C ASP A 465 -5.08 30.75 22.58
N ASN A 466 -4.99 31.27 23.80
CA ASN A 466 -5.20 30.48 25.02
C ASN A 466 -6.56 29.79 25.07
N THR A 467 -7.62 30.40 24.53
CA THR A 467 -8.98 29.84 24.50
C THR A 467 -9.05 28.59 23.62
N ILE A 468 -8.48 28.69 22.42
CA ILE A 468 -8.40 27.60 21.44
C ILE A 468 -7.52 26.48 21.98
N LEU A 469 -6.35 26.83 22.51
CA LEU A 469 -5.46 25.85 23.11
C LEU A 469 -6.16 25.07 24.21
N GLN A 470 -6.90 25.74 25.09
CA GLN A 470 -7.67 25.10 26.15
C GLN A 470 -8.75 24.16 25.58
N GLN A 471 -9.46 24.54 24.51
CA GLN A 471 -10.42 23.66 23.84
C GLN A 471 -9.76 22.40 23.28
N VAL A 472 -8.61 22.53 22.62
CA VAL A 472 -7.83 21.40 22.10
C VAL A 472 -7.37 20.50 23.24
N LEU A 473 -6.80 21.08 24.30
CA LEU A 473 -6.34 20.34 25.49
C LEU A 473 -7.48 19.57 26.17
N MET A 474 -8.66 20.20 26.33
CA MET A 474 -9.84 19.54 26.88
C MET A 474 -10.35 18.43 25.97
N SER A 475 -10.33 18.62 24.65
CA SER A 475 -10.72 17.55 23.71
C SER A 475 -9.83 16.30 23.85
N VAL A 476 -8.52 16.48 24.11
CA VAL A 476 -7.58 15.36 24.33
C VAL A 476 -7.88 14.64 25.65
N VAL A 477 -8.24 15.38 26.70
CA VAL A 477 -8.64 14.78 28.00
C VAL A 477 -9.94 14.00 27.86
N GLN A 478 -10.93 14.56 27.17
CA GLN A 478 -12.18 13.86 26.86
C GLN A 478 -11.92 12.62 25.99
N GLY A 479 -11.04 12.69 25.00
CA GLY A 479 -10.62 11.54 24.20
C GLY A 479 -9.93 10.45 25.02
N ALA A 480 -9.14 10.82 26.04
CA ALA A 480 -8.49 9.87 26.93
C ALA A 480 -9.47 9.14 27.86
N VAL A 481 -10.52 9.84 28.33
CA VAL A 481 -11.40 9.36 29.41
C VAL A 481 -12.77 8.90 28.91
N GLU A 482 -13.40 9.61 27.99
CA GLU A 482 -14.80 9.41 27.56
C GLU A 482 -14.96 8.55 26.33
N PHE A 483 -13.97 8.55 25.43
CA PHE A 483 -14.06 7.84 24.17
C PHE A 483 -13.62 6.37 24.31
N PRO A 484 -14.50 5.38 24.08
CA PRO A 484 -14.21 3.96 24.30
C PRO A 484 -13.48 3.31 23.10
N ASP A 485 -12.40 3.94 22.63
CA ASP A 485 -11.49 3.40 21.61
C ASP A 485 -10.07 3.35 22.19
N PRO A 486 -9.51 2.15 22.44
CA PRO A 486 -8.19 2.01 23.05
C PRO A 486 -7.05 2.67 22.26
N VAL A 487 -7.15 2.73 20.93
CA VAL A 487 -6.13 3.34 20.06
C VAL A 487 -6.16 4.85 20.21
N ALA A 488 -7.35 5.45 20.22
CA ALA A 488 -7.51 6.88 20.47
C ALA A 488 -7.10 7.27 21.89
N GLN A 489 -7.49 6.51 22.91
CA GLN A 489 -7.08 6.75 24.30
C GLN A 489 -5.56 6.71 24.45
N LYS A 490 -4.90 5.71 23.87
CA LYS A 490 -3.44 5.62 23.80
C LYS A 490 -2.83 6.87 23.16
N ASN A 491 -3.34 7.29 22.00
CA ASN A 491 -2.87 8.52 21.33
C ASN A 491 -3.04 9.76 22.22
N CYS A 492 -4.18 9.89 22.91
CA CYS A 492 -4.41 10.99 23.84
C CYS A 492 -3.39 11.02 24.98
N PHE A 493 -3.08 9.87 25.60
CA PHE A 493 -2.04 9.81 26.63
C PHE A 493 -0.64 10.09 26.10
N VAL A 494 -0.33 9.69 24.85
CA VAL A 494 0.93 10.08 24.20
C VAL A 494 1.00 11.60 24.03
N ILE A 495 -0.10 12.25 23.61
CA ILE A 495 -0.17 13.71 23.49
C ILE A 495 0.09 14.37 24.84
N LEU A 496 -0.69 14.01 25.86
CA LEU A 496 -0.56 14.59 27.21
C LEU A 496 0.85 14.40 27.78
N ARG A 497 1.46 13.23 27.56
CA ARG A 497 2.86 12.98 27.93
C ARG A 497 3.81 13.94 27.23
N ARG A 498 3.75 14.06 25.90
CA ARG A 498 4.65 14.93 25.12
C ARG A 498 4.49 16.40 25.48
N LEU A 499 3.26 16.85 25.71
CA LEU A 499 3.00 18.21 26.21
C LEU A 499 3.61 18.42 27.60
N THR A 500 3.48 17.44 28.49
CA THR A 500 4.12 17.47 29.82
C THR A 500 5.65 17.49 29.74
N GLU A 501 6.25 16.74 28.80
CA GLU A 501 7.70 16.73 28.59
C GLU A 501 8.23 18.13 28.24
N ALA A 502 7.48 18.88 27.45
CA ALA A 502 7.86 20.20 26.96
C ALA A 502 7.47 21.34 27.90
N TRP A 503 6.25 21.34 28.43
CA TRP A 503 5.65 22.45 29.17
C TRP A 503 5.49 22.18 30.67
N GLY A 504 5.88 21.00 31.16
CA GLY A 504 5.70 20.62 32.57
C GLY A 504 6.58 21.38 33.56
N VAL A 505 7.66 22.02 33.09
CA VAL A 505 8.52 22.86 33.94
C VAL A 505 7.88 24.23 34.14
N LYS A 506 7.97 24.77 35.36
CA LYS A 506 7.46 26.10 35.71
C LYS A 506 8.02 27.15 34.74
N ASP A 507 7.16 28.06 34.29
CA ASP A 507 7.48 29.20 33.40
C ASP A 507 7.97 28.84 31.97
N MET A 508 7.89 27.57 31.54
CA MET A 508 8.30 27.12 30.20
C MET A 508 7.13 26.81 29.25
N GLY A 509 5.89 26.82 29.76
CA GLY A 509 4.68 26.48 29.02
C GLY A 509 3.71 27.66 28.89
N PRO A 510 2.63 27.47 28.11
CA PRO A 510 1.51 28.42 28.05
C PRO A 510 0.94 28.72 29.44
N PRO A 511 0.42 29.94 29.67
CA PRO A 511 -0.15 30.31 30.96
C PRO A 511 -1.30 29.35 31.33
N GLY A 512 -1.31 28.88 32.57
CA GLY A 512 -2.32 27.92 33.06
C GLY A 512 -2.06 26.45 32.74
N PHE A 513 -1.01 26.10 31.99
CA PHE A 513 -0.73 24.69 31.68
C PHE A 513 -0.43 23.82 32.92
N VAL A 514 0.27 24.39 33.92
CA VAL A 514 0.54 23.69 35.19
C VAL A 514 -0.76 23.42 35.96
N GLU A 515 -1.69 24.37 35.97
CA GLU A 515 -3.00 24.17 36.60
C GLU A 515 -3.79 23.09 35.86
N PHE A 516 -3.81 23.13 34.53
CA PHE A 516 -4.41 22.10 33.68
C PHE A 516 -3.82 20.70 33.94
N LEU A 517 -2.51 20.60 34.16
CA LEU A 517 -1.82 19.35 34.47
C LEU A 517 -2.40 18.67 35.71
N TYR A 518 -2.58 19.43 36.79
CA TYR A 518 -3.08 18.90 38.06
C TYR A 518 -4.61 18.71 38.07
N THR A 519 -5.36 19.62 37.42
CA THR A 519 -6.82 19.61 37.44
C THR A 519 -7.45 18.65 36.43
N GLN A 520 -6.77 18.35 35.32
CA GLN A 520 -7.32 17.54 34.22
C GLN A 520 -6.46 16.32 33.88
N VAL A 521 -5.15 16.50 33.66
CA VAL A 521 -4.27 15.41 33.18
C VAL A 521 -4.05 14.33 34.25
N VAL A 522 -3.69 14.73 35.48
CA VAL A 522 -3.50 13.78 36.58
C VAL A 522 -4.81 13.00 36.85
N PRO A 523 -5.98 13.63 36.99
CA PRO A 523 -7.25 12.91 37.11
C PRO A 523 -7.55 11.97 35.95
N ALA A 524 -7.27 12.37 34.71
CA ALA A 524 -7.52 11.53 33.53
C ALA A 524 -6.77 10.18 33.59
N CYS A 525 -5.55 10.17 34.14
CA CYS A 525 -4.76 8.94 34.31
C CYS A 525 -5.43 7.90 35.24
N PHE A 526 -6.34 8.33 36.11
CA PHE A 526 -7.10 7.46 37.01
C PHE A 526 -8.54 7.24 36.54
N LEU A 527 -9.20 8.27 36.02
CA LEU A 527 -10.58 8.19 35.56
C LEU A 527 -10.73 7.26 34.36
N ALA A 528 -9.81 7.30 33.38
CA ALA A 528 -9.92 6.44 32.21
C ALA A 528 -9.80 4.94 32.56
N PRO A 529 -8.78 4.48 33.30
CA PRO A 529 -8.68 3.06 33.66
C PRO A 529 -9.78 2.56 34.59
N LEU A 530 -10.48 3.44 35.31
CA LEU A 530 -11.59 3.08 36.19
C LEU A 530 -12.93 2.93 35.47
N LYS A 531 -13.08 3.41 34.22
CA LYS A 531 -14.33 3.25 33.49
C LYS A 531 -14.63 1.79 33.13
N THR A 532 -15.92 1.47 33.09
CA THR A 532 -16.43 0.15 32.69
C THR A 532 -16.05 -0.23 31.26
N THR A 533 -15.89 0.76 30.37
CA THR A 533 -15.48 0.58 28.97
C THR A 533 -13.99 0.25 28.79
N PHE A 534 -13.18 0.38 29.85
CA PHE A 534 -11.73 0.15 29.79
C PHE A 534 -11.41 -1.30 30.20
N ASP A 535 -11.46 -2.25 29.27
CA ASP A 535 -11.22 -3.67 29.55
C ASP A 535 -9.73 -4.00 29.76
N LEU A 536 -9.36 -4.40 30.98
CA LEU A 536 -7.97 -4.75 31.33
C LEU A 536 -7.52 -6.14 30.83
N ASN A 537 -8.41 -6.89 30.18
CA ASN A 537 -8.07 -8.14 29.48
C ASN A 537 -7.71 -7.91 28.01
N ASP A 538 -8.15 -6.79 27.44
CA ASP A 538 -7.84 -6.43 26.06
C ASP A 538 -6.40 -5.90 25.91
N ALA A 539 -5.68 -6.44 24.93
CA ALA A 539 -4.28 -6.09 24.70
C ALA A 539 -4.09 -4.62 24.28
N GLN A 540 -5.02 -4.03 23.51
CA GLN A 540 -4.91 -2.63 23.09
C GLN A 540 -5.15 -1.67 24.26
N THR A 541 -6.10 -2.00 25.12
CA THR A 541 -6.41 -1.25 26.34
C THR A 541 -5.25 -1.30 27.34
N ILE A 542 -4.53 -2.42 27.43
CA ILE A 542 -3.28 -2.50 28.21
C ILE A 542 -2.22 -1.54 27.65
N LEU A 543 -2.12 -1.36 26.33
CA LEU A 543 -1.21 -0.37 25.75
C LEU A 543 -1.60 1.06 26.11
N ALA A 544 -2.90 1.38 26.10
CA ALA A 544 -3.39 2.69 26.57
C ALA A 544 -3.07 2.92 28.06
N LEU A 545 -3.24 1.88 28.90
CA LEU A 545 -2.87 1.94 30.31
C LEU A 545 -1.37 2.21 30.50
N HIS A 546 -0.51 1.50 29.75
CA HIS A 546 0.93 1.73 29.82
C HIS A 546 1.31 3.17 29.45
N GLU A 547 0.64 3.78 28.48
CA GLU A 547 0.86 5.18 28.11
C GLU A 547 0.33 6.15 29.19
N SER A 548 -0.84 5.90 29.79
CA SER A 548 -1.36 6.65 30.95
C SER A 548 -0.38 6.66 32.13
N VAL A 549 0.11 5.49 32.51
CA VAL A 549 1.09 5.29 33.58
C VAL A 549 2.40 6.01 33.26
N THR A 550 2.86 5.93 32.01
CA THR A 550 4.09 6.63 31.57
C THR A 550 3.89 8.15 31.55
N CYS A 551 2.69 8.64 31.22
CA CYS A 551 2.32 10.05 31.32
C CYS A 551 2.43 10.52 32.78
N LEU A 552 1.86 9.79 33.74
CA LEU A 552 1.95 10.14 35.16
C LEU A 552 3.40 10.13 35.69
N GLN A 553 4.23 9.17 35.27
CA GLN A 553 5.67 9.19 35.60
C GLN A 553 6.40 10.38 34.99
N THR A 554 5.96 10.86 33.82
CA THR A 554 6.54 12.04 33.20
C THR A 554 6.21 13.30 33.98
N VAL A 555 4.97 13.41 34.50
CA VAL A 555 4.59 14.47 35.44
C VAL A 555 5.52 14.44 36.67
N TYR A 556 5.73 13.26 37.26
CA TYR A 556 6.63 13.11 38.40
C TYR A 556 8.07 13.53 38.06
N ARG A 557 8.61 13.12 36.92
CA ARG A 557 9.97 13.50 36.50
C ARG A 557 10.15 15.01 36.31
N LYS A 558 9.08 15.73 35.94
CA LYS A 558 9.13 17.18 35.70
C LYS A 558 8.85 18.02 36.95
N ARG A 559 8.02 17.52 37.88
CA ARG A 559 7.57 18.26 39.07
C ARG A 559 8.13 17.74 40.40
N GLY A 560 8.69 16.53 40.42
CA GLY A 560 9.20 15.88 41.62
C GLY A 560 8.14 15.71 42.71
N ASP A 561 8.51 16.03 43.94
CA ASP A 561 7.70 15.82 45.15
C ASP A 561 6.39 16.61 45.18
N GLU A 562 6.26 17.67 44.37
CA GLU A 562 5.02 18.43 44.25
C GLU A 562 3.85 17.56 43.81
N LEU A 563 4.08 16.61 42.88
CA LEU A 563 3.06 15.65 42.45
C LEU A 563 2.64 14.73 43.60
N ILE A 564 3.60 14.24 44.39
CA ILE A 564 3.33 13.34 45.51
C ILE A 564 2.50 14.06 46.58
N THR A 565 2.85 15.31 46.90
CA THR A 565 2.08 16.14 47.84
C THR A 565 0.66 16.38 47.32
N TYR A 566 0.48 16.71 46.03
CA TYR A 566 -0.84 16.89 45.43
C TYR A 566 -1.70 15.62 45.51
N LEU A 567 -1.13 14.46 45.14
CA LEU A 567 -1.81 13.18 45.18
C LEU A 567 -2.28 12.83 46.60
N ARG A 568 -1.41 13.01 47.61
CA ARG A 568 -1.71 12.72 49.01
C ARG A 568 -2.72 13.68 49.65
N SER A 569 -2.59 14.98 49.36
CA SER A 569 -3.36 16.02 50.06
C SER A 569 -4.67 16.40 49.38
N GLN A 570 -4.77 16.25 48.05
CA GLN A 570 -5.92 16.79 47.29
C GLN A 570 -6.65 15.75 46.46
N TYR A 571 -5.95 14.80 45.83
CA TYR A 571 -6.58 13.88 44.88
C TYR A 571 -7.05 12.56 45.50
N PHE A 572 -6.18 11.78 46.16
CA PHE A 572 -6.56 10.49 46.75
C PHE A 572 -7.59 10.57 47.89
N PRO A 573 -7.64 11.63 48.72
CA PRO A 573 -8.72 11.80 49.69
C PRO A 573 -10.12 11.87 49.05
N LYS A 574 -10.23 12.22 47.76
CA LYS A 574 -11.51 12.23 47.02
C LYS A 574 -11.89 10.86 46.46
N MET A 575 -10.98 9.89 46.48
CA MET A 575 -11.18 8.53 45.97
C MET A 575 -11.39 7.49 47.08
N ASP A 576 -11.46 7.92 48.35
CA ASP A 576 -11.62 7.07 49.54
C ASP A 576 -10.65 5.88 49.62
N LEU A 577 -9.41 6.08 49.15
CA LEU A 577 -8.36 5.05 49.18
C LEU A 577 -7.75 4.90 50.58
N SER A 578 -7.42 3.67 50.96
CA SER A 578 -6.73 3.40 52.24
C SER A 578 -5.34 4.05 52.28
N PRO A 579 -4.86 4.50 53.45
CA PRO A 579 -3.54 5.15 53.58
C PRO A 579 -2.39 4.22 53.19
N GLU A 580 -2.56 2.91 53.31
CA GLU A 580 -1.60 1.89 52.86
C GLU A 580 -1.49 1.84 51.34
N LEU A 581 -2.62 1.82 50.62
CA LEU A 581 -2.66 1.83 49.15
C LEU A 581 -2.11 3.14 48.57
N VAL A 582 -2.39 4.28 49.23
CA VAL A 582 -1.81 5.57 48.85
C VAL A 582 -0.29 5.57 48.94
N ASN A 583 0.26 4.99 50.01
CA ASN A 583 1.71 4.89 50.20
C ASN A 583 2.36 3.92 49.20
N GLU A 584 1.74 2.75 48.98
CA GLU A 584 2.21 1.76 48.00
C GLU A 584 2.22 2.34 46.58
N TYR A 585 1.16 3.05 46.18
CA TYR A 585 1.06 3.68 44.86
C TYR A 585 2.10 4.79 44.68
N CYS A 586 2.29 5.66 45.69
CA CYS A 586 3.32 6.69 45.63
C CYS A 586 4.72 6.07 45.52
N GLN A 587 5.01 5.01 46.27
CA GLN A 587 6.30 4.31 46.22
C GLN A 587 6.52 3.66 44.85
N ALA A 588 5.50 3.02 44.29
CA ALA A 588 5.55 2.45 42.95
C ALA A 588 5.75 3.52 41.86
N LEU A 589 5.14 4.70 42.00
CA LEU A 589 5.31 5.83 41.06
C LEU A 589 6.76 6.32 41.02
N THR A 590 7.45 6.33 42.17
CA THR A 590 8.88 6.68 42.28
C THR A 590 9.84 5.61 41.77
N SER A 591 9.34 4.40 41.52
CA SER A 591 10.14 3.25 41.07
C SER A 591 10.35 3.25 39.55
N ASP A 592 11.12 2.27 39.05
CA ASP A 592 11.36 2.10 37.61
C ASP A 592 10.08 1.93 36.80
N ALA A 593 10.11 2.41 35.54
CA ALA A 593 8.96 2.38 34.63
C ALA A 593 8.36 0.99 34.44
N LYS A 594 9.18 -0.07 34.42
CA LYS A 594 8.70 -1.45 34.29
C LYS A 594 7.93 -1.92 35.52
N VAL A 595 8.43 -1.58 36.70
CA VAL A 595 7.82 -1.95 37.99
C VAL A 595 6.49 -1.22 38.13
N PHE A 596 6.45 0.08 37.85
CA PHE A 596 5.24 0.88 37.96
C PHE A 596 4.14 0.45 37.00
N ARG A 597 4.48 0.05 35.75
CA ARG A 597 3.51 -0.49 34.79
C ARG A 597 2.86 -1.79 35.30
N ASN A 598 3.67 -2.72 35.79
CA ASN A 598 3.16 -3.98 36.33
C ASN A 598 2.28 -3.76 37.56
N TYR A 599 2.72 -2.89 38.48
CA TYR A 599 1.96 -2.53 39.67
C TYR A 599 0.62 -1.85 39.32
N SER A 600 0.64 -0.90 38.39
CA SER A 600 -0.56 -0.15 37.98
C SER A 600 -1.65 -1.06 37.43
N LYS A 601 -1.29 -2.12 36.68
CA LYS A 601 -2.27 -3.11 36.22
C LYS A 601 -2.98 -3.79 37.39
N ILE A 602 -2.22 -4.24 38.39
CA ILE A 602 -2.76 -4.90 39.58
C ILE A 602 -3.62 -3.91 40.39
N PHE A 603 -3.16 -2.67 40.53
CA PHE A 603 -3.87 -1.61 41.22
C PHE A 603 -5.26 -1.36 40.61
N PHE A 604 -5.35 -1.14 39.29
CA PHE A 604 -6.65 -0.89 38.64
C PHE A 604 -7.54 -2.14 38.57
N GLN A 605 -6.97 -3.35 38.53
CA GLN A 605 -7.75 -4.58 38.69
C GLN A 605 -8.41 -4.65 40.07
N ARG A 606 -7.67 -4.34 41.13
CA ARG A 606 -8.19 -4.30 42.51
C ARG A 606 -9.16 -3.15 42.76
N ALA A 607 -8.99 -2.03 42.08
CA ALA A 607 -9.89 -0.89 42.21
C ALA A 607 -11.22 -1.07 41.44
N LYS A 608 -11.27 -2.01 40.50
CA LYS A 608 -12.48 -2.36 39.71
C LYS A 608 -13.26 -3.55 40.27
N SER A 609 -12.59 -4.41 41.04
CA SER A 609 -13.20 -5.51 41.81
C SER A 609 -13.85 -4.97 43.08
#